data_AF-A0A1X7KZY4-F1
#
_entry.id   AF-A0A1X7KZY4-F1
#
_cell.length_a   1.000
_cell.length_b   1.000
_cell.length_c   1.000
_cell.angle_alpha   90.00
_cell.angle_beta   90.00
_cell.angle_gamma   90.00
#
_symmetry.space_group_name_H-M   'P 1'
#
loop_
_entity.id
_entity.type
_entity.pdbx_description
1 polymer ?
#
loop_
_entity_poly.entity_id
_entity_poly.type
_entity_poly.pdbx_seq_one_letter_code
_entity_poly.pdbx_strand_id
1 'polypeptide(L)'
;MTPQLDSVLRIEKRREVFKPCRVYAFDAAFYSASNRLISKERILLLATGKRWEHHPEKQDEILVKYEFDKESIDSINLYQLNKSAVSDEWWPTVSTGIRENVEEIWMHPFRSNQYNFTEVAPFPQIKFPLSVGKKWTDNDIVLKEGWGDWSNMKVISTFEILSKETILTNYGELENCWKVIAVSNFDLGQSEVTYWFHEQFGFVKLNYVNYGGQKLNIELTEITENSI
;
A
#
# COMPACT_ATOMS: atom_id res chain seq x y z
N MET A 1 14.56 -5.16 27.01
CA MET A 1 14.87 -5.71 25.67
C MET A 1 15.79 -4.74 24.97
N THR A 2 16.91 -5.20 24.42
CA THR A 2 17.80 -4.36 23.60
C THR A 2 17.06 -4.00 22.30
N PRO A 3 16.99 -2.72 21.89
CA PRO A 3 16.31 -2.34 20.66
C PRO A 3 16.94 -3.05 19.46
N GLN A 4 16.10 -3.66 18.62
CA GLN A 4 16.59 -4.16 17.33
C GLN A 4 16.83 -2.93 16.44
N LEU A 5 18.08 -2.69 16.04
CA LEU A 5 18.42 -1.59 15.14
C LEU A 5 18.30 -2.04 13.69
N ASP A 6 17.87 -1.14 12.81
CA ASP A 6 18.16 -1.32 11.39
C ASP A 6 19.66 -1.15 11.17
N SER A 7 20.30 -2.24 10.72
CA SER A 7 21.76 -2.46 10.84
C SER A 7 22.59 -1.40 10.11
N VAL A 8 22.00 -0.75 9.09
CA VAL A 8 22.67 0.28 8.29
C VAL A 8 22.27 1.69 8.73
N LEU A 9 21.01 1.93 9.10
CA LEU A 9 20.52 3.26 9.45
C LEU A 9 20.70 3.62 10.93
N ARG A 10 20.94 2.62 11.80
CA ARG A 10 20.95 2.76 13.27
C ARG A 10 19.68 3.42 13.82
N ILE A 11 18.56 3.27 13.10
CA ILE A 11 17.24 3.69 13.55
C ILE A 11 16.65 2.55 14.38
N GLU A 12 16.02 2.92 15.49
CA GLU A 12 15.28 1.97 16.32
C GLU A 12 14.06 1.45 15.56
N LYS A 13 14.05 0.14 15.34
CA LYS A 13 12.96 -0.56 14.67
C LYS A 13 11.78 -0.77 15.60
N ARG A 14 10.57 -0.73 15.04
CA ARG A 14 9.33 -1.07 15.72
C ARG A 14 8.57 -2.17 14.99
N ARG A 15 7.72 -2.89 15.74
CA ARG A 15 6.81 -3.93 15.26
C ARG A 15 5.54 -3.87 16.12
N GLU A 16 4.93 -2.70 16.15
CA GLU A 16 3.72 -2.38 16.92
C GLU A 16 2.48 -2.55 16.04
N VAL A 17 2.54 -2.05 14.80
CA VAL A 17 1.53 -2.24 13.78
C VAL A 17 1.73 -3.60 13.11
N PHE A 18 2.82 -3.81 12.38
CA PHE A 18 3.00 -5.02 11.57
C PHE A 18 3.65 -6.14 12.40
N LYS A 19 2.90 -6.63 13.39
CA LYS A 19 3.34 -7.73 14.28
C LYS A 19 3.44 -9.05 13.52
N PRO A 20 4.51 -9.84 13.74
CA PRO A 20 4.58 -11.19 13.20
C PRO A 20 3.34 -12.01 13.57
N CYS A 21 2.85 -12.83 12.64
CA CYS A 21 1.65 -13.68 12.80
C CYS A 21 0.30 -12.93 12.94
N ARG A 22 0.30 -11.60 12.79
CA ARG A 22 -0.93 -10.84 12.62
C ARG A 22 -1.29 -10.79 11.14
N VAL A 23 -2.52 -11.20 10.82
CA VAL A 23 -3.09 -11.12 9.47
C VAL A 23 -4.10 -9.99 9.43
N TYR A 24 -3.96 -9.14 8.43
CA TYR A 24 -4.90 -8.08 8.10
C TYR A 24 -5.67 -8.50 6.85
N ALA A 25 -7.00 -8.48 6.93
CA ALA A 25 -7.85 -8.69 5.76
C ALA A 25 -8.45 -7.35 5.31
N PHE A 26 -8.46 -7.15 3.99
CA PHE A 26 -9.04 -5.98 3.36
C PHE A 26 -10.02 -6.40 2.28
N ASP A 27 -11.12 -5.66 2.15
CA ASP A 27 -11.94 -5.65 0.95
C ASP A 27 -11.35 -4.63 -0.03
N ALA A 28 -11.11 -5.03 -1.27
CA ALA A 28 -10.66 -4.16 -2.35
C ALA A 28 -11.74 -4.10 -3.44
N ALA A 29 -12.11 -2.90 -3.86
CA ALA A 29 -13.06 -2.66 -4.93
C ALA A 29 -12.45 -1.71 -5.97
N PHE A 30 -12.32 -2.19 -7.20
CA PHE A 30 -11.71 -1.47 -8.32
C PHE A 30 -12.77 -1.03 -9.33
N TYR A 31 -12.70 0.22 -9.76
CA TYR A 31 -13.71 0.86 -10.60
C TYR A 31 -13.07 1.55 -11.80
N SER A 32 -13.78 1.53 -12.93
CA SER A 32 -13.42 2.31 -14.10
C SER A 32 -13.56 3.82 -13.85
N ALA A 33 -13.04 4.64 -14.77
CA ALA A 33 -13.24 6.08 -14.77
C ALA A 33 -14.73 6.50 -14.82
N SER A 34 -15.59 5.65 -15.40
CA SER A 34 -17.05 5.83 -15.42
C SER A 34 -17.76 5.30 -14.17
N ASN A 35 -17.03 4.96 -13.10
CA ASN A 35 -17.52 4.36 -11.85
C ASN A 35 -18.21 2.99 -12.03
N ARG A 36 -17.90 2.25 -13.09
CA ARG A 36 -18.33 0.85 -13.21
C ARG A 36 -17.40 -0.02 -12.37
N LEU A 37 -17.95 -0.89 -11.53
CA LEU A 37 -17.18 -1.90 -10.80
C LEU A 37 -16.50 -2.85 -11.81
N ILE A 38 -15.18 -2.94 -11.72
CA ILE A 38 -14.33 -3.84 -12.52
C ILE A 38 -14.13 -5.14 -11.76
N SER A 39 -13.71 -5.05 -10.49
CA SER A 39 -13.52 -6.22 -9.63
C SER A 39 -13.75 -5.88 -8.16
N LYS A 40 -14.09 -6.91 -7.38
CA LYS A 40 -14.13 -6.87 -5.92
C LYS A 40 -13.43 -8.12 -5.38
N GLU A 41 -12.44 -7.93 -4.53
CA GLU A 41 -11.57 -9.01 -4.04
C GLU A 41 -11.24 -8.84 -2.57
N ARG A 42 -10.77 -9.92 -1.95
CA ARG A 42 -10.19 -9.90 -0.61
C ARG A 42 -8.68 -9.94 -0.71
N ILE A 43 -8.01 -9.06 0.03
CA ILE A 43 -6.55 -9.01 0.15
C ILE A 43 -6.18 -9.39 1.59
N LEU A 44 -5.25 -10.32 1.76
CA LEU A 44 -4.69 -10.67 3.06
C LEU A 44 -3.24 -10.22 3.13
N LEU A 45 -2.88 -9.49 4.19
CA LEU A 45 -1.50 -9.08 4.48
C LEU A 45 -1.05 -9.76 5.77
N LEU A 46 0.08 -10.46 5.72
CA LEU A 46 0.73 -11.09 6.86
C LEU A 46 2.14 -10.55 7.02
N ALA A 47 2.44 -9.96 8.18
CA ALA A 47 3.83 -9.67 8.55
C ALA A 47 4.52 -10.96 9.03
N THR A 48 5.66 -11.31 8.40
CA THR A 48 6.33 -12.58 8.68
C THR A 48 7.33 -12.50 9.84
N GLY A 49 7.77 -11.27 10.17
CA GLY A 49 8.85 -11.03 11.13
C GLY A 49 10.26 -11.32 10.60
N LYS A 50 10.38 -11.73 9.33
CA LYS A 50 11.67 -11.88 8.63
C LYS A 50 12.10 -10.56 8.01
N ARG A 51 13.38 -10.44 7.68
CA ARG A 51 13.90 -9.37 6.83
C ARG A 51 13.52 -9.66 5.38
N TRP A 52 13.16 -8.63 4.62
CA TRP A 52 12.86 -8.79 3.20
C TRP A 52 14.16 -8.93 2.39
N GLU A 53 14.25 -9.95 1.54
CA GLU A 53 15.52 -10.34 0.90
C GLU A 53 16.13 -9.28 -0.03
N HIS A 54 15.29 -8.41 -0.61
CA HIS A 54 15.74 -7.38 -1.54
C HIS A 54 16.34 -6.15 -0.84
N HIS A 55 15.90 -5.86 0.39
CA HIS A 55 16.39 -4.73 1.21
C HIS A 55 16.41 -5.09 2.71
N PRO A 56 17.15 -6.14 3.11
CA PRO A 56 17.07 -6.72 4.46
C PRO A 56 17.58 -5.77 5.56
N GLU A 57 18.32 -4.74 5.17
CA GLU A 57 18.89 -3.72 6.06
C GLU A 57 17.89 -2.63 6.47
N LYS A 58 16.75 -2.50 5.77
CA LYS A 58 15.72 -1.48 6.04
C LYS A 58 14.31 -2.04 6.14
N GLN A 59 14.04 -3.19 5.51
CA GLN A 59 12.68 -3.66 5.31
C GLN A 59 12.44 -5.03 5.96
N ASP A 60 11.25 -5.17 6.54
CA ASP A 60 10.69 -6.46 6.94
C ASP A 60 9.79 -7.00 5.85
N GLU A 61 9.70 -8.32 5.79
CA GLU A 61 8.87 -9.02 4.83
C GLU A 61 7.40 -9.03 5.29
N ILE A 62 6.52 -8.70 4.33
CA ILE A 62 5.11 -9.03 4.35
C ILE A 62 4.76 -9.98 3.20
N LEU A 63 3.83 -10.88 3.44
CA LEU A 63 3.18 -11.67 2.41
C LEU A 63 1.82 -11.06 2.12
N VAL A 64 1.55 -10.81 0.85
CA VAL A 64 0.24 -10.34 0.36
C VAL A 64 -0.39 -11.45 -0.45
N LYS A 65 -1.56 -11.92 -0.02
CA LYS A 65 -2.38 -12.88 -0.76
C LYS A 65 -3.60 -12.17 -1.36
N TYR A 66 -3.86 -12.46 -2.63
CA TYR A 66 -5.00 -11.95 -3.39
C TYR A 66 -6.00 -13.07 -3.62
N GLU A 67 -7.25 -12.85 -3.24
CA GLU A 67 -8.36 -13.78 -3.47
C GLU A 67 -9.17 -13.28 -4.67
N PHE A 68 -8.69 -13.63 -5.87
CA PHE A 68 -9.28 -13.25 -7.15
C PHE A 68 -9.93 -14.41 -7.88
N ASP A 69 -10.86 -14.09 -8.77
CA ASP A 69 -11.47 -15.03 -9.69
C ASP A 69 -10.67 -15.12 -10.99
N LYS A 70 -10.22 -16.33 -11.34
CA LYS A 70 -9.42 -16.59 -12.55
C LYS A 70 -10.22 -16.36 -13.82
N GLU A 71 -11.54 -16.60 -13.81
CA GLU A 71 -12.39 -16.41 -15.00
C GLU A 71 -12.53 -14.92 -15.35
N SER A 72 -12.27 -14.03 -14.39
CA SER A 72 -12.37 -12.59 -14.56
C SER A 72 -11.09 -11.93 -15.12
N ILE A 73 -9.95 -12.64 -15.15
CA ILE A 73 -8.63 -12.07 -15.49
C ILE A 73 -8.63 -11.34 -16.84
N ASP A 74 -9.07 -11.99 -17.91
CA ASP A 74 -9.08 -11.40 -19.26
C ASP A 74 -9.90 -10.11 -19.30
N SER A 75 -11.06 -10.11 -18.63
CA SER A 75 -11.95 -8.96 -18.58
C SER A 75 -11.35 -7.80 -17.79
N ILE A 76 -10.61 -8.08 -16.72
CA ILE A 76 -9.94 -7.08 -15.89
C ILE A 76 -8.70 -6.53 -16.61
N ASN A 77 -7.97 -7.37 -17.34
CA ASN A 77 -6.79 -7.00 -18.12
C ASN A 77 -7.11 -5.90 -19.17
N LEU A 78 -8.34 -5.85 -19.69
CA LEU A 78 -8.79 -4.77 -20.58
C LEU A 78 -8.68 -3.37 -19.95
N TYR A 79 -8.79 -3.28 -18.62
CA TYR A 79 -8.75 -2.03 -17.88
C TYR A 79 -7.35 -1.62 -17.44
N GLN A 80 -6.31 -2.45 -17.63
CA GLN A 80 -4.96 -2.12 -17.20
C GLN A 80 -4.41 -0.89 -17.93
N LEU A 81 -3.77 0.04 -17.20
CA LEU A 81 -3.20 1.23 -17.81
C LEU A 81 -1.78 0.99 -18.37
N ASN A 82 -1.02 0.08 -17.75
CA ASN A 82 0.27 -0.38 -18.27
C ASN A 82 0.04 -1.54 -19.22
N LYS A 83 -0.15 -1.24 -20.51
CA LYS A 83 -0.49 -2.22 -21.54
C LYS A 83 0.66 -3.19 -21.79
N SER A 84 1.90 -2.72 -21.67
CA SER A 84 3.10 -3.55 -21.85
C SER A 84 3.41 -4.46 -20.65
N ALA A 85 2.76 -4.28 -19.50
CA ALA A 85 2.94 -5.11 -18.31
C ALA A 85 1.74 -6.04 -18.00
N VAL A 86 0.79 -6.15 -18.94
CA VAL A 86 -0.35 -7.07 -18.79
C VAL A 86 0.14 -8.51 -18.85
N SER A 87 -0.32 -9.33 -17.91
CA SER A 87 -0.03 -10.76 -17.83
C SER A 87 -1.31 -11.52 -17.48
N ASP A 88 -1.47 -12.71 -18.07
CA ASP A 88 -2.54 -13.65 -17.71
C ASP A 88 -2.14 -14.54 -16.52
N GLU A 89 -0.86 -14.52 -16.13
CA GLU A 89 -0.35 -15.19 -14.94
C GLU A 89 -0.44 -14.28 -13.72
N TRP A 90 -1.62 -14.23 -13.10
CA TRP A 90 -1.83 -13.52 -11.84
C TRP A 90 -1.24 -14.30 -10.66
N TRP A 91 -0.60 -13.56 -9.75
CA TRP A 91 0.04 -14.14 -8.58
C TRP A 91 -0.92 -14.17 -7.39
N PRO A 92 -1.21 -15.36 -6.83
CA PRO A 92 -2.09 -15.48 -5.67
C PRO A 92 -1.43 -14.99 -4.40
N THR A 93 -0.10 -15.10 -4.28
CA THR A 93 0.66 -14.64 -3.13
C THR A 93 1.98 -14.04 -3.60
N VAL A 94 2.34 -12.88 -3.05
CA VAL A 94 3.62 -12.21 -3.30
C VAL A 94 4.29 -11.82 -1.98
N SER A 95 5.62 -11.81 -1.97
CA SER A 95 6.41 -11.23 -0.89
C SER A 95 6.79 -9.79 -1.25
N THR A 96 6.62 -8.86 -0.31
CA THR A 96 7.06 -7.48 -0.47
C THR A 96 7.50 -6.88 0.87
N GLY A 97 7.98 -5.64 0.86
CA GLY A 97 8.64 -5.03 2.00
C GLY A 97 7.84 -3.94 2.71
N ILE A 98 8.05 -3.84 4.02
CA ILE A 98 7.56 -2.76 4.88
C ILE A 98 8.70 -2.17 5.70
N ARG A 99 8.56 -0.90 6.10
CA ARG A 99 9.42 -0.25 7.08
C ARG A 99 8.56 0.21 8.24
N GLU A 100 8.95 -0.15 9.45
CA GLU A 100 8.31 0.31 10.67
C GLU A 100 9.41 0.59 11.71
N ASN A 101 9.56 1.86 12.05
CA ASN A 101 10.59 2.33 12.96
C ASN A 101 10.13 3.61 13.69
N VAL A 102 10.98 4.16 14.53
CA VAL A 102 10.66 5.37 15.32
C VAL A 102 10.42 6.64 14.47
N GLU A 103 10.85 6.65 13.21
CA GLU A 103 10.75 7.81 12.31
C GLU A 103 9.63 7.68 11.28
N GLU A 104 9.30 6.45 10.86
CA GLU A 104 8.31 6.22 9.83
C GLU A 104 7.62 4.85 9.90
N ILE A 105 6.44 4.81 9.28
CA ILE A 105 5.86 3.57 8.75
C ILE A 105 5.70 3.77 7.25
N TRP A 106 6.18 2.81 6.47
CA TRP A 106 6.08 2.81 5.02
C TRP A 106 5.76 1.40 4.57
N MET A 107 4.91 1.26 3.56
CA MET A 107 4.50 -0.02 3.02
C MET A 107 4.56 0.03 1.51
N HIS A 108 5.19 -0.98 0.92
CA HIS A 108 5.01 -1.25 -0.50
C HIS A 108 3.51 -1.42 -0.82
N PRO A 109 2.95 -0.74 -1.83
CA PRO A 109 1.52 -0.78 -2.09
C PRO A 109 1.10 -2.18 -2.56
N PHE A 110 -0.20 -2.44 -2.45
CA PHE A 110 -0.84 -3.60 -3.07
C PHE A 110 -0.80 -3.44 -4.59
N ARG A 111 0.26 -3.94 -5.23
CA ARG A 111 0.59 -3.64 -6.63
C ARG A 111 0.60 -4.84 -7.58
N SER A 112 0.25 -6.02 -7.11
CA SER A 112 0.19 -7.18 -8.00
C SER A 112 -1.11 -7.20 -8.79
N ASN A 113 -1.12 -7.98 -9.86
CA ASN A 113 -2.28 -8.22 -10.70
C ASN A 113 -2.87 -6.90 -11.21
N GLN A 114 -4.16 -6.68 -11.04
CA GLN A 114 -4.86 -5.50 -11.54
C GLN A 114 -4.52 -4.19 -10.82
N TYR A 115 -3.83 -4.25 -9.69
CA TYR A 115 -3.49 -3.07 -8.89
C TYR A 115 -2.10 -2.51 -9.20
N ASN A 116 -1.46 -2.92 -10.29
CA ASN A 116 -0.11 -2.49 -10.69
C ASN A 116 0.08 -0.98 -10.75
N PHE A 117 -0.97 -0.21 -11.06
CA PHE A 117 -0.93 1.24 -11.11
C PHE A 117 -0.54 1.87 -9.78
N THR A 118 -0.70 1.15 -8.67
CA THR A 118 -0.27 1.65 -7.37
C THR A 118 1.25 1.82 -7.27
N GLU A 119 2.03 1.21 -8.18
CA GLU A 119 3.47 1.45 -8.33
C GLU A 119 3.79 2.88 -8.81
N VAL A 120 2.89 3.51 -9.56
CA VAL A 120 2.97 4.94 -9.98
C VAL A 120 2.04 5.85 -9.19
N ALA A 121 1.51 5.36 -8.06
CA ALA A 121 0.74 6.13 -7.09
C ALA A 121 1.54 6.32 -5.80
N PRO A 122 1.09 7.19 -4.87
CA PRO A 122 1.85 7.39 -3.64
C PRO A 122 1.84 6.13 -2.79
N PHE A 123 3.02 5.70 -2.36
CA PHE A 123 3.14 4.52 -1.49
C PHE A 123 2.63 4.89 -0.09
N PRO A 124 1.82 4.02 0.57
CA PRO A 124 1.32 4.29 1.91
C PRO A 124 2.46 4.52 2.90
N GLN A 125 2.48 5.71 3.52
CA GLN A 125 3.50 6.04 4.49
C GLN A 125 3.05 7.08 5.54
N ILE A 126 3.73 7.11 6.67
CA ILE A 126 3.59 8.13 7.70
C ILE A 126 4.96 8.48 8.25
N LYS A 127 5.19 9.75 8.57
CA LYS A 127 6.43 10.24 9.18
C LYS A 127 6.14 10.73 10.59
N PHE A 128 6.83 10.22 11.59
CA PHE A 128 6.73 10.66 12.99
C PHE A 128 7.57 11.93 13.26
N PRO A 129 7.23 12.73 14.28
CA PRO A 129 5.97 12.72 15.04
C PRO A 129 4.78 13.16 14.17
N LEU A 130 3.57 12.72 14.53
CA LEU A 130 2.34 13.02 13.79
C LEU A 130 1.76 14.38 14.20
N SER A 131 1.41 15.20 13.22
CA SER A 131 0.71 16.47 13.45
C SER A 131 -0.09 16.88 12.21
N VAL A 132 -1.26 17.48 12.43
CA VAL A 132 -2.06 18.07 11.35
C VAL A 132 -1.26 19.18 10.67
N GLY A 133 -1.31 19.22 9.33
CA GLY A 133 -0.55 20.13 8.48
C GLY A 133 0.88 19.67 8.19
N LYS A 134 1.35 18.55 8.75
CA LYS A 134 2.67 17.99 8.42
C LYS A 134 2.70 17.55 6.95
N LYS A 135 3.74 18.00 6.23
CA LYS A 135 3.98 17.66 4.83
C LYS A 135 5.34 17.02 4.63
N TRP A 136 5.45 16.13 3.65
CA TRP A 136 6.72 15.57 3.21
C TRP A 136 6.64 15.16 1.73
N THR A 137 7.81 14.89 1.16
CA THR A 137 7.95 14.43 -0.22
C THR A 137 8.75 13.14 -0.24
N ASP A 138 8.30 12.18 -1.05
CA ASP A 138 9.02 10.96 -1.41
C ASP A 138 9.42 11.03 -2.88
N ASN A 139 10.71 10.85 -3.15
CA ASN A 139 11.31 10.92 -4.48
C ASN A 139 12.08 9.63 -4.84
N ASP A 140 11.90 8.57 -4.06
CA ASP A 140 12.75 7.37 -4.12
C ASP A 140 12.32 6.38 -5.21
N ILE A 141 11.17 6.61 -5.84
CA ILE A 141 10.62 5.71 -6.85
C ILE A 141 11.19 6.07 -8.23
N VAL A 142 12.12 5.24 -8.68
CA VAL A 142 12.65 5.24 -10.06
C VAL A 142 12.38 3.87 -10.67
N LEU A 143 11.43 3.84 -11.61
CA LEU A 143 11.02 2.61 -12.29
C LEU A 143 12.09 2.24 -13.31
N LYS A 144 12.72 1.08 -13.11
CA LYS A 144 13.76 0.58 -14.02
C LYS A 144 13.14 -0.07 -15.25
N GLU A 145 14.01 -0.49 -16.16
CA GLU A 145 13.61 -1.35 -17.28
C GLU A 145 12.86 -2.60 -16.77
N GLY A 146 11.80 -2.99 -17.48
CA GLY A 146 10.93 -4.11 -17.10
C GLY A 146 9.56 -3.69 -16.57
N TRP A 147 9.31 -2.40 -16.36
CA TRP A 147 8.00 -1.87 -15.93
C TRP A 147 7.07 -1.48 -17.08
N GLY A 148 7.21 -2.14 -18.23
CA GLY A 148 6.37 -1.87 -19.41
C GLY A 148 6.38 -0.39 -19.81
N ASP A 149 5.20 0.20 -19.91
CA ASP A 149 4.99 1.60 -20.33
C ASP A 149 5.58 2.63 -19.35
N TRP A 150 5.91 2.20 -18.12
CA TRP A 150 6.45 3.06 -17.07
C TRP A 150 7.97 2.95 -16.91
N SER A 151 8.63 2.18 -17.78
CA SER A 151 10.08 1.99 -17.70
C SER A 151 10.82 3.33 -17.77
N ASN A 152 11.81 3.50 -16.90
CA ASN A 152 12.66 4.70 -16.74
C ASN A 152 11.93 5.96 -16.23
N MET A 153 10.70 5.85 -15.75
CA MET A 153 9.99 6.98 -15.15
C MET A 153 10.43 7.23 -13.71
N LYS A 154 10.40 8.51 -13.33
CA LYS A 154 10.56 8.95 -11.95
C LYS A 154 9.20 9.38 -11.40
N VAL A 155 8.85 8.89 -10.23
CA VAL A 155 7.61 9.26 -9.54
C VAL A 155 7.97 10.11 -8.33
N ILE A 156 7.36 11.30 -8.24
CA ILE A 156 7.53 12.22 -7.12
C ILE A 156 6.19 12.31 -6.39
N SER A 157 6.18 11.95 -5.11
CA SER A 157 4.97 11.93 -4.30
C SER A 157 5.03 12.95 -3.18
N THR A 158 4.00 13.76 -3.03
CA THR A 158 3.84 14.70 -1.90
C THR A 158 2.72 14.22 -0.99
N PHE A 159 2.84 14.52 0.30
CA PHE A 159 1.92 14.05 1.34
C PHE A 159 1.56 15.18 2.29
N GLU A 160 0.36 15.13 2.85
CA GLU A 160 -0.10 16.03 3.91
C GLU A 160 -1.06 15.33 4.89
N ILE A 161 -0.78 15.44 6.20
CA ILE A 161 -1.74 15.05 7.24
C ILE A 161 -2.82 16.13 7.33
N LEU A 162 -4.04 15.82 6.91
CA LEU A 162 -5.14 16.79 6.88
C LEU A 162 -5.87 16.91 8.21
N SER A 163 -6.06 15.80 8.91
CA SER A 163 -6.87 15.76 10.13
C SER A 163 -6.65 14.47 10.91
N LYS A 164 -7.21 14.45 12.11
CA LYS A 164 -7.37 13.25 12.94
C LYS A 164 -8.86 13.09 13.21
N GLU A 165 -9.45 11.97 12.79
CA GLU A 165 -10.89 11.77 12.78
C GLU A 165 -11.28 10.34 13.15
N THR A 166 -12.53 10.17 13.58
CA THR A 166 -13.16 8.85 13.71
C THR A 166 -13.74 8.48 12.35
N ILE A 167 -13.48 7.24 11.91
CA ILE A 167 -14.03 6.72 10.65
C ILE A 167 -14.76 5.40 10.88
N LEU A 168 -15.78 5.17 10.07
CA LEU A 168 -16.39 3.85 9.95
C LEU A 168 -15.64 3.04 8.89
N THR A 169 -15.24 1.84 9.27
CA THR A 169 -14.72 0.82 8.36
C THR A 169 -15.56 -0.46 8.44
N ASN A 170 -15.38 -1.38 7.51
CA ASN A 170 -15.96 -2.73 7.58
C ASN A 170 -15.47 -3.54 8.79
N TYR A 171 -14.29 -3.22 9.35
CA TYR A 171 -13.80 -3.78 10.62
C TYR A 171 -14.52 -3.20 11.85
N GLY A 172 -15.04 -1.98 11.74
CA GLY A 172 -15.73 -1.27 12.81
C GLY A 172 -15.46 0.23 12.79
N GLU A 173 -16.02 0.93 13.78
CA GLU A 173 -15.69 2.34 14.04
C GLU A 173 -14.30 2.44 14.67
N LEU A 174 -13.44 3.26 14.07
CA LEU A 174 -12.07 3.47 14.50
C LEU A 174 -11.85 4.94 14.82
N GLU A 175 -11.61 5.23 16.09
CA GLU A 175 -11.26 6.56 16.55
C GLU A 175 -9.81 6.92 16.18
N ASN A 176 -9.47 8.20 16.27
CA ASN A 176 -8.08 8.67 16.22
C ASN A 176 -7.31 8.31 14.92
N CYS A 177 -8.00 8.13 13.80
CA CYS A 177 -7.38 7.85 12.51
C CYS A 177 -6.81 9.14 11.88
N TRP A 178 -5.55 9.08 11.46
CA TRP A 178 -4.87 10.16 10.77
C TRP A 178 -5.18 10.11 9.27
N LYS A 179 -5.91 11.10 8.78
CA LYS A 179 -6.22 11.25 7.36
C LYS A 179 -5.06 11.90 6.64
N VAL A 180 -4.53 11.23 5.63
CA VAL A 180 -3.45 11.72 4.78
C VAL A 180 -3.94 11.79 3.34
N ILE A 181 -3.66 12.90 2.67
CA ILE A 181 -3.77 13.00 1.22
C ILE A 181 -2.38 12.96 0.62
N ALA A 182 -2.23 12.23 -0.47
CA ALA A 182 -0.99 12.13 -1.20
C ALA A 182 -1.21 12.19 -2.71
N VAL A 183 -0.25 12.78 -3.42
CA VAL A 183 -0.30 12.99 -4.86
C VAL A 183 1.05 12.63 -5.48
N SER A 184 1.03 11.75 -6.48
CA SER A 184 2.19 11.40 -7.30
C SER A 184 2.10 12.10 -8.63
N ASN A 185 3.21 12.71 -9.06
CA ASN A 185 3.38 13.28 -10.39
C ASN A 185 4.49 12.52 -11.13
N PHE A 186 4.23 12.19 -12.39
CA PHE A 186 5.15 11.49 -13.29
C PHE A 186 4.74 11.76 -14.75
N ASP A 187 5.52 11.29 -15.72
CA ASP A 187 5.42 11.72 -17.12
C ASP A 187 4.06 11.43 -17.78
N LEU A 188 3.33 10.40 -17.33
CA LEU A 188 2.01 10.07 -17.90
C LEU A 188 0.83 10.73 -17.19
N GLY A 189 1.06 11.45 -16.09
CA GLY A 189 0.03 12.17 -15.38
C GLY A 189 0.16 12.13 -13.87
N GLN A 190 -0.99 12.14 -13.21
CA GLN A 190 -1.10 12.29 -11.77
C GLN A 190 -1.96 11.17 -11.18
N SER A 191 -1.48 10.58 -10.08
CA SER A 191 -2.25 9.63 -9.28
C SER A 191 -2.36 10.15 -7.84
N GLU A 192 -3.48 9.91 -7.20
CA GLU A 192 -3.76 10.36 -5.85
C GLU A 192 -4.14 9.18 -4.95
N VAL A 193 -3.86 9.31 -3.65
CA VAL A 193 -4.44 8.46 -2.63
C VAL A 193 -4.84 9.28 -1.41
N THR A 194 -6.03 9.04 -0.90
CA THR A 194 -6.39 9.43 0.46
C THR A 194 -6.42 8.17 1.32
N TYR A 195 -5.67 8.14 2.40
CA TYR A 195 -5.67 7.01 3.33
C TYR A 195 -5.81 7.45 4.77
N TRP A 196 -6.26 6.49 5.59
CA TRP A 196 -6.42 6.65 7.03
C TRP A 196 -5.49 5.70 7.75
N PHE A 197 -4.65 6.26 8.59
CA PHE A 197 -3.67 5.54 9.39
C PHE A 197 -4.09 5.53 10.86
N HIS A 198 -4.20 4.34 11.45
CA HIS A 198 -4.44 4.12 12.87
C HIS A 198 -3.17 3.60 13.54
N GLU A 199 -2.74 4.21 14.64
CA GLU A 199 -1.43 3.92 15.27
C GLU A 199 -1.30 2.45 15.74
N GLN A 200 -2.41 1.75 15.98
CA GLN A 200 -2.41 0.32 16.35
C GLN A 200 -2.62 -0.64 15.17
N PHE A 201 -3.32 -0.18 14.11
CA PHE A 201 -3.83 -1.05 13.04
C PHE A 201 -3.23 -0.75 11.66
N GLY A 202 -2.42 0.29 11.54
CA GLY A 202 -1.77 0.67 10.30
C GLY A 202 -2.70 1.39 9.35
N PHE A 203 -2.55 1.14 8.04
CA PHE A 203 -3.40 1.72 7.01
C PHE A 203 -4.73 0.96 6.98
N VAL A 204 -5.80 1.57 7.47
CA VAL A 204 -7.12 0.91 7.63
C VAL A 204 -8.07 1.18 6.48
N LYS A 205 -7.80 2.23 5.69
CA LYS A 205 -8.57 2.59 4.50
C LYS A 205 -7.67 3.32 3.51
N LEU A 206 -7.74 2.97 2.22
CA LEU A 206 -6.99 3.60 1.13
C LEU A 206 -7.91 3.78 -0.07
N ASN A 207 -8.04 5.03 -0.52
CA ASN A 207 -8.84 5.39 -1.68
C ASN A 207 -7.94 6.02 -2.73
N TYR A 208 -7.63 5.27 -3.78
CA TYR A 208 -6.81 5.72 -4.89
C TYR A 208 -7.66 6.26 -6.03
N VAL A 209 -7.11 7.26 -6.73
CA VAL A 209 -7.53 7.66 -8.08
C VAL A 209 -6.27 7.68 -8.94
N ASN A 210 -6.23 6.89 -10.00
CA ASN A 210 -5.06 6.85 -10.87
C ASN A 210 -5.13 7.86 -12.01
N TYR A 211 -4.04 8.01 -12.74
CA TYR A 211 -3.91 8.93 -13.87
C TYR A 211 -4.87 8.66 -15.05
N GLY A 212 -5.50 7.47 -15.10
CA GLY A 212 -6.57 7.14 -16.03
C GLY A 212 -7.98 7.43 -15.48
N GLY A 213 -8.10 8.00 -14.28
CA GLY A 213 -9.36 8.29 -13.59
C GLY A 213 -10.03 7.07 -12.94
N GLN A 214 -9.40 5.90 -12.94
CA GLN A 214 -9.92 4.70 -12.29
C GLN A 214 -9.73 4.80 -10.77
N LYS A 215 -10.59 4.11 -10.02
CA LYS A 215 -10.62 4.21 -8.55
C LYS A 215 -10.40 2.85 -7.91
N LEU A 216 -9.60 2.81 -6.84
CA LEU A 216 -9.41 1.62 -6.02
C LEU A 216 -9.67 1.98 -4.57
N ASN A 217 -10.67 1.35 -3.97
CA ASN A 217 -10.97 1.49 -2.54
C ASN A 217 -10.55 0.20 -1.84
N ILE A 218 -9.74 0.34 -0.80
CA ILE A 218 -9.25 -0.77 0.03
C ILE A 218 -9.59 -0.46 1.47
N GLU A 219 -10.25 -1.38 2.16
CA GLU A 219 -10.77 -1.12 3.50
C GLU A 219 -10.58 -2.34 4.39
N LEU A 220 -10.07 -2.12 5.61
CA LEU A 220 -9.84 -3.16 6.60
C LEU A 220 -11.18 -3.81 7.00
N THR A 221 -11.21 -5.13 7.00
CA THR A 221 -12.39 -5.94 7.37
C THR A 221 -12.14 -6.81 8.58
N GLU A 222 -10.91 -7.29 8.76
CA GLU A 222 -10.59 -8.25 9.83
C GLU A 222 -9.13 -8.12 10.24
N ILE A 223 -8.86 -8.31 11.54
CA ILE A 223 -7.52 -8.56 12.05
C ILE A 223 -7.57 -9.85 12.85
N THR A 224 -6.70 -10.79 12.50
CA THR A 224 -6.52 -12.03 13.28
C THR A 224 -5.10 -12.10 13.81
N GLU A 225 -4.97 -12.50 15.07
CA GLU A 225 -3.70 -12.79 15.71
C GLU A 225 -3.69 -14.26 16.08
N ASN A 226 -2.83 -15.04 15.40
CA ASN A 226 -2.60 -16.42 15.83
C ASN A 226 -1.55 -16.40 16.93
N SER A 227 -1.95 -16.81 18.13
CA SER A 227 -1.00 -17.09 19.21
C SER A 227 -0.20 -18.34 18.83
N ILE A 228 1.12 -18.28 18.92
CA ILE A 228 1.98 -19.48 18.91
C ILE A 228 1.92 -20.13 20.29
#